data_AF-A0A7J6QTP4-F1
#
_entry.id   AF-A0A7J6QTP4-F1
#
_cell.length_a   1.000
_cell.length_b   1.000
_cell.length_c   1.000
_cell.angle_alpha   90.00
_cell.angle_beta   90.00
_cell.angle_gamma   90.00
#
_symmetry.space_group_name_H-M   'P 1'
#
loop_
_entity.id
_entity.type
_entity.pdbx_description
1 polymer ?
#
loop_
_entity_poly.entity_id
_entity_poly.type
_entity_poly.pdbx_seq_one_letter_code
_entity_poly.pdbx_strand_id
1 'polypeptide(L)'
;MSLGAPADIEERGSLIRGIPLRSITSRWTLFRGSEGSDETYALSKPVEELDMFLSHSWSGSPLWKHLTLISILYVKTGYIAMLATVIPLSVGIYFLPAHQRIASLVVQILGAIAFVLGICFGHLVPSRSNKRMVFLDKCCIPQNDSAARRQGIYNMDTFLRRSKQLLILWTPDYFSRLWGAL
;
A
#
# COMPACT_ATOMS: atom_id res chain seq x y z
N MET A 1 -6.24 36.82 35.14
CA MET A 1 -7.31 36.63 34.14
C MET A 1 -6.69 35.83 33.00
N SER A 2 -6.77 34.50 33.13
CA SER A 2 -6.18 33.56 32.17
C SER A 2 -7.09 33.51 30.94
N LEU A 3 -6.60 33.98 29.80
CA LEU A 3 -7.27 33.81 28.52
C LEU A 3 -7.18 32.33 28.17
N GLY A 4 -8.26 31.60 28.46
CA GLY A 4 -8.44 30.23 27.99
C GLY A 4 -8.38 30.25 26.46
N ALA A 5 -7.37 29.57 25.90
CA ALA A 5 -7.39 29.19 24.51
C ALA A 5 -8.70 28.42 24.25
N PRO A 6 -9.43 28.72 23.18
CA PRO A 6 -10.68 28.04 22.90
C PRO A 6 -10.37 26.56 22.61
N ALA A 7 -11.11 25.66 23.28
CA ALA A 7 -10.93 24.21 23.23
C ALA A 7 -11.15 23.60 21.83
N ASP A 8 -11.60 24.40 20.85
CA ASP A 8 -11.86 23.99 19.48
C ASP A 8 -10.58 23.89 18.61
N ILE A 9 -9.49 24.57 18.99
CA ILE A 9 -8.21 24.52 18.28
C ILE A 9 -7.37 23.30 18.72
N GLU A 10 -7.45 22.88 19.98
CA GLU A 10 -6.81 21.65 20.46
C GLU A 10 -7.50 20.38 19.92
N GLU A 11 -8.83 20.35 19.79
CA GLU A 11 -9.55 19.20 19.22
C GLU A 11 -9.34 19.03 17.72
N ARG A 12 -9.23 20.12 16.95
CA ARG A 12 -8.85 20.05 15.51
C ARG A 12 -7.36 19.72 15.31
N GLY A 13 -6.55 19.81 16.38
CA GLY A 13 -5.10 19.75 16.35
C GLY A 13 -4.45 18.38 16.21
N SER A 14 -5.19 17.25 16.20
CA SER A 14 -4.52 15.93 16.13
C SER A 14 -4.99 14.97 15.05
N LEU A 15 -6.01 15.28 14.25
CA LEU A 15 -6.47 14.32 13.23
C LEU A 15 -5.45 14.23 12.09
N ILE A 16 -4.59 13.21 12.17
CA ILE A 16 -3.73 12.78 11.09
C ILE A 16 -4.57 12.32 9.90
N ARG A 17 -3.98 12.30 8.71
CA ARG A 17 -4.66 11.82 7.50
C ARG A 17 -4.13 10.47 7.07
N GLY A 18 -5.04 9.65 6.54
CA GLY A 18 -4.73 8.37 5.92
C GLY A 18 -5.41 8.24 4.57
N ILE A 19 -4.75 7.55 3.65
CA ILE A 19 -5.31 7.14 2.35
C ILE A 19 -5.76 5.67 2.45
N PRO A 20 -6.90 5.28 1.86
CA PRO A 20 -7.30 3.88 1.82
C PRO A 20 -6.26 3.02 1.10
N LEU A 21 -5.91 1.86 1.65
CA LEU A 21 -4.90 0.96 1.07
C LEU A 21 -5.26 0.54 -0.36
N ARG A 22 -6.56 0.38 -0.66
CA ARG A 22 -7.07 0.09 -2.00
C ARG A 22 -6.69 1.17 -3.02
N SER A 23 -6.63 2.44 -2.62
CA SER A 23 -6.24 3.54 -3.51
C SER A 23 -4.76 3.47 -3.88
N ILE A 24 -3.89 3.04 -2.95
CA ILE A 24 -2.45 2.85 -3.20
C ILE A 24 -2.23 1.60 -4.07
N THR A 25 -2.88 0.49 -3.73
CA THR A 25 -2.69 -0.81 -4.39
C THR A 25 -3.34 -0.92 -5.76
N SER A 26 -4.25 0.00 -6.13
CA SER A 26 -4.80 0.09 -7.48
C SER A 26 -4.03 1.06 -8.39
N ARG A 27 -3.08 1.84 -7.87
CA ARG A 27 -2.42 2.94 -8.60
C ARG A 27 -0.93 3.01 -8.29
N TRP A 28 -0.13 2.34 -9.11
CA TRP A 28 1.34 2.42 -9.01
C TRP A 28 1.89 3.84 -9.24
N THR A 29 1.16 4.70 -9.95
CA THR A 29 1.56 6.07 -10.25
C THR A 29 1.68 6.96 -9.01
N LEU A 30 1.06 6.59 -7.88
CA LEU A 30 1.21 7.30 -6.62
C LEU A 30 2.66 7.27 -6.08
N PHE A 31 3.47 6.29 -6.49
CA PHE A 31 4.90 6.22 -6.18
C PHE A 31 5.80 7.00 -7.15
N ARG A 32 5.23 7.65 -8.19
CA ARG A 32 6.01 8.48 -9.12
C ARG A 32 6.17 9.88 -8.54
N GLY A 33 7.42 10.24 -8.24
CA GLY A 33 7.82 11.58 -7.80
C GLY A 33 7.26 11.98 -6.42
N SER A 34 8.05 12.71 -5.64
CA SER A 34 7.65 13.20 -4.32
C SER A 34 6.61 14.32 -4.37
N GLU A 35 6.47 15.00 -5.51
CA GLU A 35 5.53 16.11 -5.70
C GLU A 35 4.09 15.61 -5.64
N GLY A 36 3.34 16.04 -4.63
CA GLY A 36 1.89 15.87 -4.60
C GLY A 36 1.16 17.14 -5.03
N SER A 37 -0.10 16.94 -5.39
CA SER A 37 -1.08 17.98 -5.73
C SER A 37 -2.26 17.92 -4.76
N ASP A 38 -3.13 18.93 -4.81
CA ASP A 38 -4.41 18.92 -4.08
C ASP A 38 -5.27 17.69 -4.44
N GLU A 39 -5.18 17.20 -5.67
CA GLU A 39 -5.85 15.96 -6.10
C GLU A 39 -5.31 14.74 -5.35
N THR A 40 -3.99 14.61 -5.20
CA THR A 40 -3.38 13.51 -4.45
C THR A 40 -3.65 13.63 -2.95
N TYR A 41 -3.75 14.85 -2.44
CA TYR A 41 -4.10 15.11 -1.05
C TYR A 41 -5.57 14.77 -0.76
N ALA A 42 -6.48 15.06 -1.69
CA ALA A 42 -7.90 14.73 -1.60
C ALA A 42 -8.18 13.22 -1.55
N LEU A 43 -7.22 12.37 -1.92
CA LEU A 43 -7.33 10.91 -1.77
C LEU A 43 -7.22 10.45 -0.31
N SER A 44 -6.64 11.26 0.57
CA SER A 44 -6.59 10.98 2.01
C SER A 44 -7.77 11.60 2.74
N LYS A 45 -8.06 11.13 3.95
CA LYS A 45 -9.07 11.69 4.85
C LYS A 45 -8.55 11.75 6.29
N PRO A 46 -9.09 12.64 7.14
CA PRO A 46 -8.78 12.66 8.56
C PRO A 46 -9.14 11.32 9.22
N VAL A 47 -8.26 10.83 10.08
CA VAL A 47 -8.41 9.59 10.84
C VAL A 47 -7.79 9.75 12.22
N GLU A 48 -8.31 8.99 13.19
CA GLU A 48 -7.73 8.92 14.53
C GLU A 48 -6.54 7.95 14.60
N GLU A 49 -6.44 7.01 13.68
CA GLU A 49 -5.38 6.01 13.72
C GLU A 49 -5.10 5.49 12.32
N LEU A 50 -3.87 5.05 12.11
CA LEU A 50 -3.43 4.42 10.89
C LEU A 50 -3.19 2.94 11.13
N ASP A 51 -3.64 2.12 10.20
CA ASP A 51 -3.32 0.69 10.22
C ASP A 51 -1.87 0.42 9.81
N MET A 52 -1.28 1.33 9.02
CA MET A 52 0.07 1.17 8.50
C MET A 52 0.71 2.51 8.15
N PHE A 53 1.97 2.69 8.51
CA PHE A 53 2.86 3.71 8.01
C PHE A 53 3.69 3.13 6.87
N LEU A 54 3.58 3.71 5.66
CA LEU A 54 4.32 3.25 4.49
C LEU A 54 5.58 4.10 4.28
N SER A 55 6.73 3.58 4.69
CA SER A 55 8.02 4.23 4.45
C SER A 55 8.64 3.74 3.15
N HIS A 56 9.17 4.68 2.36
CA HIS A 56 9.83 4.36 1.09
C HIS A 56 10.77 5.51 0.67
N SER A 57 11.74 5.20 -0.20
CA SER A 57 12.56 6.22 -0.87
C SER A 57 11.87 6.68 -2.16
N TRP A 58 11.89 7.97 -2.48
CA TRP A 58 11.33 8.50 -3.74
C TRP A 58 12.22 8.23 -4.97
N SER A 59 13.53 8.05 -4.81
CA SER A 59 14.49 7.83 -5.91
C SER A 59 14.40 6.44 -6.55
N GLY A 60 13.92 5.43 -5.82
CA GLY A 60 13.76 4.09 -6.36
C GLY A 60 12.65 3.98 -7.42
N SER A 61 12.62 2.88 -8.17
CA SER A 61 11.58 2.68 -9.19
C SER A 61 10.17 2.62 -8.57
N PRO A 62 9.19 3.40 -9.09
CA PRO A 62 7.81 3.37 -8.61
C PRO A 62 7.13 2.01 -8.80
N LEU A 63 7.38 1.36 -9.94
CA LEU A 63 6.76 0.09 -10.28
C LEU A 63 7.21 -1.02 -9.31
N TRP A 64 8.51 -1.14 -9.05
CA TRP A 64 9.03 -2.14 -8.11
C TRP A 64 8.51 -1.93 -6.68
N LYS A 65 8.40 -0.69 -6.20
CA LYS A 65 7.77 -0.40 -4.88
C LYS A 65 6.33 -0.89 -4.85
N HIS A 66 5.57 -0.61 -5.91
CA HIS A 66 4.19 -1.05 -6.03
C HIS A 66 4.07 -2.57 -6.11
N LEU A 67 4.89 -3.24 -6.95
CA LEU A 67 4.93 -4.69 -7.08
C LEU A 67 5.27 -5.38 -5.76
N THR A 68 6.26 -4.86 -5.02
CA THR A 68 6.60 -5.35 -3.68
C THR A 68 5.44 -5.19 -2.71
N LEU A 69 4.78 -4.02 -2.71
CA LEU A 69 3.63 -3.76 -1.85
C LEU A 69 2.47 -4.74 -2.12
N ILE A 70 2.04 -4.88 -3.38
CA ILE A 70 0.92 -5.78 -3.73
C ILE A 70 1.30 -7.25 -3.48
N SER A 71 2.57 -7.62 -3.68
CA SER A 71 3.05 -8.98 -3.38
C SER A 71 2.94 -9.28 -1.89
N ILE A 72 3.44 -8.41 -1.03
CA ILE A 72 3.36 -8.59 0.44
C ILE A 72 1.89 -8.67 0.91
N LEU A 73 1.01 -7.86 0.33
CA LEU A 73 -0.39 -7.77 0.78
C LEU A 73 -1.29 -8.89 0.23
N TYR A 74 -1.05 -9.34 -1.01
CA TYR A 74 -1.98 -10.21 -1.74
C TYR A 74 -1.38 -11.55 -2.15
N VAL A 75 -0.17 -11.92 -1.69
CA VAL A 75 0.39 -13.26 -1.95
C VAL A 75 -0.56 -14.39 -1.54
N LYS A 76 -1.27 -14.25 -0.41
CA LYS A 76 -2.27 -15.23 0.04
C LYS A 76 -3.44 -15.33 -0.93
N THR A 77 -3.91 -14.20 -1.46
CA THR A 77 -4.95 -14.17 -2.51
C THR A 77 -4.46 -14.85 -3.78
N GLY A 78 -3.21 -14.61 -4.19
CA GLY A 78 -2.55 -15.31 -5.28
C GLY A 78 -2.53 -16.82 -5.07
N TYR A 79 -2.11 -17.30 -3.89
CA TYR A 79 -2.10 -18.73 -3.58
C TYR A 79 -3.49 -19.36 -3.62
N ILE A 80 -4.51 -18.68 -3.09
CA ILE A 80 -5.90 -19.17 -3.13
C ILE A 80 -6.37 -19.28 -4.59
N ALA A 81 -6.13 -18.26 -5.43
CA ALA A 81 -6.50 -18.28 -6.85
C ALA A 81 -5.78 -19.41 -7.62
N MET A 82 -4.50 -19.62 -7.34
CA MET A 82 -3.73 -20.72 -7.91
C MET A 82 -4.32 -22.08 -7.52
N LEU A 83 -4.56 -22.33 -6.23
CA LEU A 83 -5.11 -23.61 -5.75
C LEU A 83 -6.52 -23.85 -6.28
N ALA A 84 -7.37 -22.83 -6.31
CA ALA A 84 -8.72 -22.89 -6.87
C ALA A 84 -8.72 -23.20 -8.38
N THR A 85 -7.62 -22.94 -9.09
CA THR A 85 -7.45 -23.27 -10.51
C THR A 85 -6.83 -24.64 -10.70
N VAL A 86 -5.73 -24.93 -9.99
CA VAL A 86 -4.93 -26.15 -10.19
C VAL A 86 -5.65 -27.39 -9.70
N ILE A 87 -6.31 -27.36 -8.53
CA ILE A 87 -6.93 -28.55 -7.94
C ILE A 87 -8.04 -29.09 -8.85
N PRO A 88 -9.05 -28.30 -9.28
CA PRO A 88 -10.13 -28.83 -10.11
C PRO A 88 -9.65 -29.32 -11.49
N LEU A 89 -8.72 -28.59 -12.11
CA LEU A 89 -8.19 -28.98 -13.42
C LEU A 89 -7.34 -30.25 -13.34
N SER A 90 -6.58 -30.44 -12.26
CA SER A 90 -5.79 -31.67 -12.06
C SER A 90 -6.69 -32.88 -11.88
N VAL A 91 -7.82 -32.73 -11.15
CA VAL A 91 -8.85 -33.77 -11.05
C VAL A 91 -9.45 -34.07 -12.42
N GLY A 92 -9.73 -33.06 -13.24
CA GLY A 92 -10.25 -33.25 -14.60
C GLY A 92 -9.28 -34.03 -15.51
N ILE A 93 -7.98 -33.74 -15.43
CA ILE A 93 -6.94 -34.43 -16.22
C ILE A 93 -6.82 -35.92 -15.87
N TYR A 94 -7.07 -36.29 -14.61
CA TYR A 94 -7.04 -37.69 -14.19
C TYR A 94 -7.96 -38.57 -15.06
N PHE A 95 -9.08 -38.01 -15.53
CA PHE A 95 -10.04 -38.71 -16.40
C PHE A 95 -9.71 -38.63 -17.91
N LEU A 96 -8.58 -38.02 -18.31
CA LEU A 96 -8.15 -37.84 -19.71
C LEU A 96 -6.73 -38.41 -19.96
N PRO A 97 -6.57 -39.75 -20.04
CA PRO A 97 -5.25 -40.40 -20.02
C PRO A 97 -4.37 -40.12 -21.26
N ALA A 98 -4.97 -39.84 -22.43
CA ALA A 98 -4.23 -39.73 -23.69
C ALA A 98 -3.30 -38.49 -23.78
N HIS A 99 -3.51 -37.45 -22.96
CA HIS A 99 -2.81 -36.17 -23.09
C HIS A 99 -2.23 -35.62 -21.77
N GLN A 100 -1.99 -36.48 -20.77
CA GLN A 100 -1.62 -36.06 -19.41
C GLN A 100 -0.40 -35.12 -19.34
N ARG A 101 0.64 -35.31 -20.17
CA ARG A 101 1.84 -34.45 -20.17
C ARG A 101 1.52 -33.01 -20.58
N ILE A 102 0.86 -32.84 -21.72
CA ILE A 102 0.50 -31.52 -22.25
C ILE A 102 -0.51 -30.85 -21.31
N ALA A 103 -1.51 -31.61 -20.85
CA ALA A 103 -2.53 -31.09 -19.96
C ALA A 103 -1.95 -30.63 -18.61
N SER A 104 -0.99 -31.36 -18.04
CA SER A 104 -0.31 -30.96 -16.80
C SER A 104 0.46 -29.66 -16.96
N LEU A 105 1.17 -29.48 -18.08
CA LEU A 105 1.87 -28.21 -18.38
C LEU A 105 0.88 -27.05 -18.48
N VAL A 106 -0.25 -27.24 -19.17
CA VAL A 106 -1.30 -26.23 -19.28
C VAL A 106 -1.83 -25.84 -17.91
N VAL A 107 -2.09 -26.81 -17.02
CA VAL A 107 -2.58 -26.53 -15.66
C VAL A 107 -1.56 -25.76 -14.83
N GLN A 108 -0.27 -26.09 -14.94
CA GLN A 108 0.78 -25.34 -14.27
C GLN A 108 0.86 -23.90 -14.76
N ILE A 109 0.77 -23.67 -16.08
CA ILE A 109 0.77 -22.33 -16.68
C ILE A 109 -0.46 -21.54 -16.22
N LEU A 110 -1.66 -22.15 -16.27
CA LEU A 110 -2.90 -21.52 -15.82
C LEU A 110 -2.86 -21.20 -14.31
N GLY A 111 -2.29 -22.09 -13.50
CA GLY A 111 -2.05 -21.87 -12.08
C GLY A 111 -1.12 -20.68 -11.82
N ALA A 112 0.00 -20.60 -12.56
CA ALA A 112 0.93 -19.48 -12.46
C ALA A 112 0.28 -18.16 -12.89
N ILE A 113 -0.52 -18.16 -13.97
CA ILE A 113 -1.30 -16.99 -14.40
C ILE A 113 -2.30 -16.60 -13.30
N ALA A 114 -3.06 -17.55 -12.75
CA ALA A 114 -4.02 -17.29 -11.68
C ALA A 114 -3.35 -16.73 -10.42
N PHE A 115 -2.15 -17.21 -10.07
CA PHE A 115 -1.34 -16.66 -8.97
C PHE A 115 -1.00 -15.19 -9.19
N VAL A 116 -0.46 -14.85 -10.36
CA VAL A 116 -0.08 -13.47 -10.72
C VAL A 116 -1.31 -12.57 -10.76
N LEU A 117 -2.41 -13.02 -11.38
CA LEU A 117 -3.67 -12.28 -11.40
C LEU A 117 -4.22 -12.06 -9.99
N GLY A 118 -4.15 -13.06 -9.11
CA GLY A 118 -4.59 -12.94 -7.72
C GLY A 118 -3.79 -11.93 -6.91
N ILE A 119 -2.49 -11.73 -7.22
CA ILE A 119 -1.67 -10.67 -6.63
C ILE A 119 -2.05 -9.30 -7.20
N CYS A 120 -2.06 -9.16 -8.53
CA CYS A 120 -2.33 -7.88 -9.21
C CYS A 120 -3.74 -7.34 -8.91
N PHE A 121 -4.73 -8.23 -8.86
CA PHE A 121 -6.13 -7.89 -8.65
C PHE A 121 -6.63 -8.23 -7.25
N GLY A 122 -5.75 -8.58 -6.31
CA GLY A 122 -6.12 -8.91 -4.93
C GLY A 122 -6.83 -7.77 -4.20
N HIS A 123 -6.59 -6.52 -4.61
CA HIS A 123 -7.28 -5.32 -4.11
C HIS A 123 -8.77 -5.25 -4.51
N LEU A 124 -9.23 -6.07 -5.46
CA LEU A 124 -10.65 -6.20 -5.84
C LEU A 124 -11.40 -7.18 -4.93
N VAL A 125 -10.71 -8.15 -4.33
CA VAL A 125 -11.33 -9.13 -3.44
C VAL A 125 -11.76 -8.43 -2.16
N PRO A 126 -13.06 -8.47 -1.76
CA PRO A 126 -13.51 -7.87 -0.51
C PRO A 126 -12.77 -8.50 0.68
N SER A 127 -11.86 -7.75 1.27
CA SER A 127 -11.04 -8.19 2.40
C SER A 127 -10.86 -7.05 3.39
N ARG A 128 -10.71 -7.39 4.67
CA ARG A 128 -10.42 -6.42 5.74
C ARG A 128 -9.16 -5.59 5.42
N SER A 129 -8.18 -6.16 4.70
CA SER A 129 -6.98 -5.44 4.26
C SER A 129 -7.30 -4.24 3.37
N ASN A 130 -8.32 -4.31 2.51
CA ASN A 130 -8.66 -3.21 1.57
C ASN A 130 -9.35 -2.02 2.25
N LYS A 131 -9.81 -2.18 3.49
CA LYS A 131 -10.40 -1.11 4.31
C LYS A 131 -9.36 -0.36 5.16
N ARG A 132 -8.09 -0.81 5.14
CA ARG A 132 -7.03 -0.23 5.96
C ARG A 132 -6.73 1.21 5.56
N MET A 133 -6.47 2.06 6.54
CA MET A 133 -6.03 3.43 6.37
C MET A 133 -4.51 3.49 6.53
N VAL A 134 -3.84 4.03 5.52
CA VAL A 134 -2.38 3.99 5.42
C VAL A 134 -1.84 5.41 5.28
N PHE A 135 -0.71 5.68 5.92
CA PHE A 135 0.01 6.91 5.69
C PHE A 135 0.92 6.78 4.47
N LEU A 136 0.74 7.73 3.55
CA LEU A 136 1.65 8.01 2.44
C LEU A 136 1.85 9.52 2.43
N ASP A 137 3.07 9.96 2.72
CA ASP A 137 3.50 11.36 2.83
C ASP A 137 2.91 12.28 1.74
N LYS A 138 3.04 11.90 0.48
CA LYS A 138 2.52 12.64 -0.69
C LYS A 138 1.01 12.90 -0.64
N CYS A 139 0.24 11.98 -0.08
CA CYS A 139 -1.23 12.07 0.01
C CYS A 139 -1.71 12.64 1.35
N CYS A 140 -0.94 12.47 2.42
CA CYS A 140 -1.39 12.77 3.78
C CYS A 140 -0.89 14.12 4.29
N ILE A 141 0.16 14.68 3.69
CA ILE A 141 0.71 16.00 4.00
C ILE A 141 0.34 16.98 2.86
N PRO A 142 -0.24 18.17 3.16
CA PRO A 142 -0.49 19.20 2.16
C PRO A 142 0.80 19.59 1.44
N GLN A 143 0.80 19.56 0.10
CA GLN A 143 1.99 19.86 -0.70
C GLN A 143 2.00 21.30 -1.23
N ASN A 144 0.83 21.90 -1.45
CA ASN A 144 0.73 23.23 -2.04
C ASN A 144 0.95 24.37 -1.03
N ASP A 145 0.84 24.09 0.27
CA ASP A 145 1.12 25.06 1.34
C ASP A 145 2.45 24.72 2.02
N SER A 146 3.44 25.59 1.83
CA SER A 146 4.77 25.43 2.43
C SER A 146 4.78 25.44 3.96
N ALA A 147 3.86 26.16 4.61
CA ALA A 147 3.75 26.22 6.05
C ALA A 147 3.11 24.94 6.60
N ALA A 148 1.99 24.51 6.03
CA ALA A 148 1.34 23.24 6.38
C ALA A 148 2.22 22.03 6.06
N ARG A 149 3.00 22.07 4.97
CA ARG A 149 3.97 21.02 4.64
C ARG A 149 5.03 20.89 5.73
N ARG A 150 5.62 22.00 6.18
CA ARG A 150 6.61 21.98 7.28
C ARG A 150 6.00 21.45 8.56
N GLN A 151 4.80 21.90 8.92
CA GLN A 151 4.08 21.39 10.10
C GLN A 151 3.81 19.88 10.00
N GLY A 152 3.41 19.38 8.82
CA GLY A 152 3.22 17.95 8.59
C GLY A 152 4.51 17.13 8.73
N ILE A 153 5.66 17.68 8.32
CA ILE A 153 6.97 17.06 8.49
C ILE A 153 7.40 17.07 9.96
N TYR A 154 7.19 18.18 10.69
CA TYR A 154 7.50 18.25 12.11
C TYR A 154 6.66 17.28 12.94
N ASN A 155 5.43 17.00 12.50
CA ASN A 155 4.52 16.05 13.15
C ASN A 155 4.68 14.61 12.65
N MET A 156 5.79 14.26 11.97
CA MET A 156 6.02 12.90 11.46
C MET A 156 6.02 11.85 12.58
N ASP A 157 6.52 12.22 13.76
CA ASP A 157 6.52 11.38 14.96
C ASP A 157 5.08 11.00 15.38
N THR A 158 4.12 11.92 15.21
CA THR A 158 2.71 11.69 15.51
C THR A 158 2.10 10.66 14.56
N PHE A 159 2.42 10.73 13.27
CA PHE A 159 1.99 9.70 12.30
C PHE A 159 2.54 8.31 12.65
N LEU A 160 3.81 8.24 13.06
CA LEU A 160 4.44 6.98 13.49
C LEU A 160 3.81 6.43 14.77
N ARG A 161 3.64 7.26 15.81
CA ARG A 161 3.03 6.87 17.09
C ARG A 161 1.60 6.38 16.95
N ARG A 162 0.85 6.94 15.99
CA ARG A 162 -0.54 6.57 15.69
C ARG A 162 -0.68 5.53 14.59
N SER A 163 0.40 4.86 14.21
CA SER A 163 0.39 3.77 13.23
C SER A 163 0.58 2.41 13.91
N LYS A 164 -0.31 1.46 13.62
CA LYS A 164 -0.23 0.08 14.15
C LYS A 164 0.95 -0.71 13.64
N GLN A 165 1.41 -0.39 12.42
CA GLN A 165 2.46 -1.13 11.71
C GLN A 165 3.34 -0.16 10.93
N LEU A 166 4.63 -0.47 10.81
CA LEU A 166 5.55 0.19 9.91
C LEU A 166 5.93 -0.78 8.78
N LEU A 167 5.61 -0.42 7.54
CA LEU A 167 6.02 -1.16 6.36
C LEU A 167 7.07 -0.34 5.60
N ILE A 168 8.27 -0.92 5.45
CA ILE A 168 9.38 -0.27 4.74
C ILE A 168 9.55 -0.93 3.38
N LEU A 169 9.32 -0.17 2.31
CA LEU A 169 9.65 -0.57 0.94
C LEU A 169 11.11 -0.21 0.67
N TRP A 170 11.99 -1.12 1.04
CA TRP A 170 13.44 -0.94 0.95
C TRP A 170 13.93 -0.85 -0.50
N THR A 171 14.86 0.08 -0.76
CA THR A 171 15.62 0.21 -2.01
C THR A 171 17.12 0.34 -1.68
N PRO A 172 18.04 0.02 -2.60
CA PRO A 172 19.48 0.08 -2.33
C PRO A 172 19.96 1.44 -1.79
N ASP A 173 19.34 2.53 -2.24
CA ASP A 173 19.63 3.92 -1.85
C ASP A 173 18.93 4.36 -0.55
N TYR A 174 18.05 3.53 0.02
CA TYR A 174 17.19 3.90 1.15
C TYR A 174 18.00 4.30 2.39
N PHE A 175 19.01 3.51 2.75
CA PHE A 175 19.85 3.79 3.93
C PHE A 175 20.93 4.85 3.67
N SER A 176 21.38 5.01 2.43
CA SER A 176 22.41 6.00 2.08
C SER A 176 21.92 7.45 2.23
N ARG A 177 20.60 7.67 2.20
CA ARG A 177 20.00 9.01 2.27
C ARG A 177 19.42 9.34 3.65
N LEU A 178 19.15 8.32 4.46
CA LEU A 178 18.43 8.49 5.72
C LEU A 178 19.33 9.09 6.83
N TRP A 179 20.67 8.97 6.70
CA TRP A 179 21.65 9.30 7.77
C TRP A 179 22.83 10.20 7.29
N GLY A 180 22.79 10.73 6.06
CA GLY A 180 23.88 11.53 5.48
C GLY A 180 23.76 13.06 5.65
N ALA A 181 23.05 13.54 6.67
CA ALA A 181 22.89 14.96 6.97
C ALA A 181 22.90 15.23 8.49
N LEU A 182 23.91 14.69 9.17
CA LEU A 182 24.47 15.24 10.39
C LEU A 182 25.85 15.81 10.05
#